data_AF-A0A218W998-F1
#
_entry.id   AF-A0A218W998-F1
#
_cell.length_a   1.000
_cell.length_b   1.000
_cell.length_c   1.000
_cell.angle_alpha   90.00
_cell.angle_beta   90.00
_cell.angle_gamma   90.00
#
_symmetry.space_group_name_H-M   'P 1'
#
loop_
_entity.id
_entity.type
_entity.pdbx_description
1 polymer ?
#
loop_
_entity_poly.entity_id
_entity_poly.type
_entity_poly.pdbx_seq_one_letter_code
_entity_poly.pdbx_strand_id
1 'polypeptide(L)'
;MFEAGLDHLTYSGKVSECSWDSDEQLWVCLCMRVDKNTPNEFSTFQEVMESINDNITADVLLSEIDEIIHLPMYAYRMKTKTSSAWHL
;
A
#
# COMPACT_ATOMS: atom_id res chain seq x y z
N MET A 1 -7.02 1.59 18.48
CA MET A 1 -7.81 2.10 19.64
C MET A 1 -8.43 3.43 19.22
N PHE A 2 -9.74 3.64 19.38
CA PHE A 2 -10.35 4.94 19.07
C PHE A 2 -9.85 5.99 20.05
N GLU A 3 -9.51 7.19 19.58
CA GLU A 3 -9.08 8.28 20.46
C GLU A 3 -10.18 8.57 21.50
N ALA A 4 -9.77 8.70 22.77
CA ALA A 4 -10.66 8.90 23.89
C ALA A 4 -11.45 10.21 23.71
N GLY A 5 -12.75 10.12 23.47
CA GLY A 5 -13.65 11.28 23.34
C GLY A 5 -14.70 11.17 22.22
N LEU A 6 -14.59 10.17 21.35
CA LEU A 6 -15.57 9.92 20.29
C LEU A 6 -16.68 8.98 20.78
N ASP A 7 -17.93 9.48 20.82
CA ASP A 7 -19.10 8.71 21.24
C ASP A 7 -19.27 7.45 20.36
N HIS A 8 -19.16 6.27 20.99
CA HIS A 8 -19.21 4.95 20.37
C HIS A 8 -20.52 4.72 19.58
N LEU A 9 -21.60 5.44 19.92
CA LEU A 9 -22.85 5.43 19.17
C LEU A 9 -22.73 6.06 17.78
N THR A 10 -21.82 7.01 17.60
CA THR A 10 -21.64 7.73 16.33
C THR A 10 -21.12 6.83 15.22
N TYR A 11 -20.49 5.70 15.55
CA TYR A 11 -19.87 4.77 14.61
C TYR A 11 -20.68 3.49 14.39
N SER A 12 -21.68 3.22 15.24
CA SER A 12 -22.46 1.98 15.18
C SER A 12 -23.15 1.82 13.81
N GLY A 13 -22.90 0.68 13.16
CA GLY A 13 -23.47 0.35 11.84
C GLY A 13 -22.86 1.09 10.65
N LYS A 14 -21.83 1.93 10.86
CA LYS A 14 -21.16 2.66 9.77
C LYS A 14 -19.89 1.93 9.32
N VAL A 15 -19.56 2.07 8.04
CA VAL A 15 -18.32 1.52 7.46
C VAL A 15 -17.18 2.53 7.67
N SER A 16 -16.04 2.05 8.15
CA SER A 16 -14.80 2.81 8.24
C SER A 16 -13.71 2.22 7.36
N GLU A 17 -12.79 3.06 6.92
CA GLU A 17 -11.53 2.64 6.34
C GLU A 17 -10.44 2.70 7.41
N CYS A 18 -9.60 1.66 7.46
CA CYS A 18 -8.60 1.50 8.48
C CYS A 18 -7.25 1.10 7.86
N SER A 19 -6.16 1.44 8.54
CA SER A 19 -4.83 0.89 8.29
C SER A 19 -4.38 0.05 9.47
N TRP A 20 -3.54 -0.95 9.21
CA TRP A 20 -2.89 -1.73 10.26
C TRP A 20 -1.66 -0.99 10.77
N ASP A 21 -1.61 -0.75 12.08
CA ASP A 21 -0.42 -0.29 12.78
C ASP A 21 0.32 -1.52 13.31
N SER A 22 1.49 -1.79 12.74
CA SER A 22 2.31 -2.95 13.11
C SER A 22 2.99 -2.79 14.46
N ASP A 23 3.24 -1.57 14.92
CA ASP A 23 3.94 -1.32 16.17
C ASP A 23 2.99 -1.55 17.34
N GLU A 24 1.78 -1.01 17.24
CA GLU A 24 0.74 -1.13 18.26
C GLU A 24 -0.15 -2.39 18.09
N GLN A 25 0.01 -3.13 16.99
CA GLN A 25 -0.77 -4.33 16.65
C GLN A 25 -2.28 -4.07 16.64
N LEU A 26 -2.69 -2.93 16.09
CA LEU A 26 -4.07 -2.47 16.09
C LEU A 26 -4.47 -1.86 14.74
N TRP A 27 -5.74 -2.03 14.39
CA TRP A 27 -6.34 -1.27 13.31
C TRP A 27 -6.60 0.17 13.77
N VAL A 28 -6.12 1.13 12.99
CA VAL A 28 -6.32 2.56 13.17
C VAL A 28 -7.35 3.03 12.15
N CYS A 29 -8.43 3.66 12.63
CA CYS A 29 -9.46 4.23 11.76
C CYS A 29 -8.90 5.47 11.06
N LEU A 30 -8.97 5.49 9.73
CA LEU A 30 -8.54 6.60 8.90
C LEU A 30 -9.71 7.54 8.59
N CYS A 31 -10.84 6.99 8.13
CA CYS A 31 -12.02 7.77 7.82
C CYS A 31 -13.32 6.96 7.84
N MET A 32 -14.45 7.67 7.91
CA MET A 32 -15.77 7.08 7.74
C MET A 32 -16.17 7.07 6.27
N ARG A 33 -16.59 5.90 5.78
CA ARG A 33 -16.97 5.67 4.38
C ARG A 33 -18.48 5.83 4.23
N VAL A 34 -18.92 7.07 4.02
CA VAL A 34 -20.33 7.39 3.75
C VAL A 34 -20.78 6.97 2.34
N ASP A 35 -19.82 6.69 1.46
CA ASP A 35 -20.01 6.15 0.11
C ASP A 35 -20.27 4.64 0.11
N LYS A 36 -20.03 3.95 1.23
CA LYS A 36 -20.16 2.50 1.37
C LYS A 36 -21.23 2.14 2.39
N ASN A 37 -22.17 1.30 1.96
CA ASN A 37 -23.22 0.78 2.84
C ASN A 37 -22.84 -0.57 3.47
N THR A 38 -21.83 -1.26 2.92
CA THR A 38 -21.36 -2.56 3.40
C THR A 38 -19.84 -2.55 3.55
N PRO A 39 -19.28 -3.32 4.51
CA PRO A 39 -17.84 -3.52 4.59
C PRO A 39 -17.33 -4.29 3.38
N ASN A 40 -16.00 -4.36 3.24
CA ASN A 40 -15.38 -5.24 2.24
C ASN A 40 -15.75 -6.71 2.52
N GLU A 41 -15.72 -7.55 1.48
CA GLU A 41 -15.93 -8.98 1.63
C GLU A 41 -14.81 -9.62 2.47
N PHE A 42 -15.11 -10.75 3.11
CA PHE A 42 -14.13 -11.46 3.93
C PHE A 42 -12.91 -11.93 3.11
N SER A 43 -13.13 -12.34 1.86
CA SER A 43 -12.06 -12.67 0.90
C SER A 43 -11.09 -11.50 0.71
N THR A 44 -11.61 -10.28 0.49
CA THR A 44 -10.80 -9.07 0.38
C THR A 44 -10.03 -8.79 1.67
N PHE A 45 -10.62 -9.04 2.85
CA PHE A 45 -9.90 -8.93 4.11
C PHE A 45 -8.73 -9.92 4.19
N GLN A 46 -8.91 -11.17 3.75
CA GLN A 46 -7.83 -12.16 3.73
C GLN A 46 -6.68 -11.74 2.81
N GLU A 47 -6.98 -11.27 1.59
CA GLU A 47 -5.97 -10.77 0.65
C GLU A 47 -5.20 -9.57 1.23
N VAL A 48 -5.90 -8.64 1.91
CA VAL A 48 -5.27 -7.51 2.59
C VAL A 48 -4.37 -7.98 3.73
N MET A 49 -4.79 -8.97 4.52
CA MET A 49 -3.97 -9.53 5.60
C MET A 49 -2.71 -10.21 5.06
N GLU A 50 -2.81 -10.95 3.96
CA GLU A 50 -1.65 -11.54 3.28
C GLU A 50 -0.69 -10.44 2.81
N SER A 51 -1.19 -9.40 2.16
CA SER A 51 -0.37 -8.27 1.72
C SER A 51 0.33 -7.53 2.87
N ILE A 52 -0.34 -7.38 4.02
CA ILE A 52 0.28 -6.77 5.22
C ILE A 52 1.39 -7.66 5.75
N ASN A 53 1.19 -8.99 5.76
CA ASN A 53 2.19 -9.94 6.22
C ASN A 53 3.41 -10.01 5.28
N ASP A 54 3.19 -9.92 3.97
CA ASP A 54 4.27 -9.87 2.98
C ASP A 54 5.12 -8.60 3.12
N ASN A 55 4.53 -7.49 3.61
CA ASN A 55 5.21 -6.26 3.98
C ASN A 55 6.18 -5.71 2.90
N ILE A 56 5.75 -5.77 1.64
CA ILE A 56 6.53 -5.21 0.53
C ILE A 56 6.38 -3.68 0.56
N THR A 57 7.43 -3.00 1.03
CA THR A 57 7.46 -1.53 1.11
C THR A 57 7.87 -0.90 -0.22
N ALA A 58 7.65 0.41 -0.34
CA ALA A 58 8.11 1.17 -1.50
C ALA A 58 9.64 1.08 -1.68
N ASP A 59 10.41 1.07 -0.60
CA ASP A 59 11.87 0.96 -0.65
C ASP A 59 12.32 -0.40 -1.19
N VAL A 60 11.68 -1.49 -0.73
CA VAL A 60 11.94 -2.85 -1.26
C VAL A 60 11.64 -2.86 -2.76
N LEU A 61 10.48 -2.37 -3.16
CA LEU A 61 10.10 -2.35 -4.57
C LEU A 61 11.07 -1.53 -5.43
N LEU A 62 11.49 -0.36 -4.97
CA LEU A 62 12.42 0.50 -5.70
C LEU A 62 13.82 -0.13 -5.81
N SER A 63 14.30 -0.78 -4.75
CA SER A 63 15.56 -1.54 -4.77
C SER A 63 15.52 -2.66 -5.79
N GLU A 64 14.45 -3.47 -5.78
CA GLU A 64 14.27 -4.57 -6.74
C GLU A 64 14.23 -4.06 -8.19
N ILE A 65 13.55 -2.95 -8.44
CA ILE A 65 13.52 -2.33 -9.78
C ILE A 65 14.93 -1.90 -10.19
N ASP A 66 15.68 -1.23 -9.31
CA ASP A 66 17.05 -0.79 -9.61
C ASP A 66 17.96 -1.98 -9.93
N GLU A 67 17.87 -3.06 -9.17
CA GLU A 67 18.63 -4.28 -9.44
C GLU A 67 18.25 -4.91 -10.77
N ILE A 68 16.95 -5.02 -11.06
CA ILE A 68 16.43 -5.62 -12.29
C ILE A 68 16.91 -4.85 -13.52
N ILE A 69 16.89 -3.52 -13.52
CA ILE A 69 17.32 -2.74 -14.70
C ILE A 69 18.82 -2.86 -15.00
N HIS A 70 19.64 -3.20 -14.00
CA HIS A 70 21.07 -3.42 -14.15
C HIS A 70 21.43 -4.86 -14.58
N LEU A 71 20.45 -5.77 -14.65
CA LEU A 71 20.70 -7.14 -15.12
C LEU A 71 21.23 -7.15 -16.56
N PRO A 72 22.13 -8.10 -16.91
CA PRO A 72 22.76 -8.17 -18.24
C PRO A 72 21.76 -8.20 -19.41
N MET A 73 20.56 -8.76 -19.19
CA MET A 73 19.48 -8.81 -20.18
C MET A 73 18.96 -7.41 -20.57
N TYR A 74 19.06 -6.43 -19.67
CA TYR A 74 18.63 -5.04 -19.88
C TYR A 74 19.80 -4.10 -20.23
N ALA A 75 21.05 -4.52 -20.03
CA ALA A 75 22.25 -3.72 -20.30
C ALA A 75 22.33 -3.16 -21.74
N TYR A 76 21.77 -3.87 -22.73
CA TYR A 76 21.69 -3.38 -24.12
C TYR A 76 20.76 -2.17 -24.28
N ARG A 77 19.66 -2.11 -23.51
CA ARG A 77 18.66 -1.01 -23.58
C ARG A 77 19.15 0.28 -22.92
N MET A 78 20.15 0.20 -22.05
CA MET A 78 20.80 1.37 -21.46
C MET A 78 21.78 2.04 -22.43
N LYS A 79 22.49 1.26 -23.27
CA LYS A 79 23.44 1.80 -24.27
C LYS A 79 22.79 2.65 -25.37
N THR A 80 21.53 2.36 -25.72
CA THR A 80 20.83 3.10 -26.79
C THR A 80 20.38 4.50 -26.34
N LYS A 81 20.09 4.71 -25.04
CA LYS A 81 19.72 6.03 -24.50
C LYS A 81 20.88 7.03 -24.51
N THR A 82 22.11 6.59 -24.25
CA THR A 82 23.29 7.48 -24.25
C THR A 82 23.69 7.93 -25.65
N SER A 83 23.32 7.18 -26.70
CA SER A 83 23.62 7.55 -28.09
C SER A 83 22.64 8.57 -28.70
N SER A 84 21.58 8.94 -27.97
CA SER A 84 20.56 9.90 -28.44
C SER A 84 20.61 11.26 -27.72
N ALA A 85 21.54 11.45 -26.78
CA ALA A 85 21.69 12.71 -26.03
C ALA A 85 22.56 13.77 -26.73
N TRP A 86 23.00 13.51 -27.97
CA TRP A 86 23.64 14.51 -28.83
C TRP A 86 22.86 14.57 -30.12
N HIS A 87 22.02 15.60 -30.29
CA HIS A 87 21.61 16.25 -31.55
C HIS A 87 20.46 17.23 -31.24
N LEU A 88 20.74 18.25 -30.43
CA LEU A 88 20.12 19.58 -30.49
C LEU A 88 21.19 20.62 -30.15
#